data_AF-A0A914CWU1-F1
#
_entry.id   AF-A0A914CWU1-F1
#
_cell.length_a   1.000
_cell.length_b   1.000
_cell.length_c   1.000
_cell.angle_alpha   90.00
_cell.angle_beta   90.00
_cell.angle_gamma   90.00
#
_symmetry.space_group_name_H-M   'P 1'
#
loop_
_entity.id
_entity.type
_entity.pdbx_description
1 polymer ?
#
loop_
_entity_poly.entity_id
_entity_poly.type
_entity_poly.pdbx_seq_one_letter_code
_entity_poly.pdbx_strand_id
1 'polypeptide(L)'
;AFEHTAAYDDSISGYMRRQFGGNGRRYIPLRYGTNPHQAEDAEFFSVQADMPIKVLNGAPGYINILDGLNAWQLVSELADATGLPAAASFKHVSPAGAAVGIPLNDAEAQCCFVNDLPLDKKFPSLAAAYARARGM
;
A
#
# COMPACT_ATOMS: atom_id res chain seq x y z
N ALA A 1 9.58 8.41 37.08
CA ALA A 1 10.97 8.50 36.60
C ALA A 1 11.13 7.86 35.22
N PHE A 2 10.81 6.57 35.05
CA PHE A 2 10.98 5.85 33.77
C PHE A 2 10.14 6.38 32.60
N GLU A 3 8.91 6.83 32.83
CA GLU A 3 8.05 7.42 31.79
C GLU A 3 8.65 8.70 31.21
N HIS A 4 9.21 9.55 32.08
CA HIS A 4 9.84 10.80 31.68
C HIS A 4 11.08 10.56 30.82
N THR A 5 11.94 9.61 31.21
CA THR A 5 13.12 9.25 30.42
C THR A 5 12.74 8.65 29.07
N ALA A 6 11.69 7.82 29.01
CA ALA A 6 11.20 7.25 27.76
C ALA A 6 10.66 8.33 26.80
N ALA A 7 9.86 9.28 27.29
CA ALA A 7 9.34 10.38 26.48
C ALA A 7 10.45 11.33 25.99
N TYR A 8 11.47 11.55 26.83
CA TYR A 8 12.64 12.35 26.47
C TYR A 8 13.44 11.69 25.33
N ASP A 9 13.73 10.40 25.45
CA ASP A 9 14.45 9.65 24.42
C ASP A 9 13.65 9.56 23.12
N ASP A 10 12.33 9.39 23.20
CA ASP A 10 11.45 9.38 22.02
C ASP A 10 11.48 10.74 21.29
N SER A 11 11.43 11.85 22.03
CA SER A 11 11.53 13.21 21.49
C SER A 11 12.86 13.45 20.78
N ILE A 12 13.98 13.03 21.39
CA ILE A 12 15.30 13.10 20.76
C ILE A 12 15.33 12.25 19.50
N SER A 13 14.83 11.01 19.56
CA SER A 13 14.83 10.11 18.42
C SER A 13 14.01 10.66 17.26
N GLY A 14 12.85 11.28 17.53
CA GLY A 14 12.01 11.94 16.54
C GLY A 14 12.72 13.12 15.89
N TYR A 15 13.36 13.98 16.68
CA TYR A 15 14.16 15.09 16.15
C TYR A 15 15.29 14.60 15.25
N MET A 16 16.10 13.64 15.72
CA MET A 16 17.22 13.09 14.97
C MET A 16 16.75 12.44 13.66
N ARG A 17 15.60 11.76 13.67
CA ARG A 17 15.03 11.15 12.48
C ARG A 17 14.62 12.18 11.42
N ARG A 18 13.97 13.27 11.83
CA ARG A 18 13.58 14.35 10.91
C ARG A 18 14.79 15.08 10.32
N GLN A 19 15.85 15.27 11.12
CA GLN A 19 17.07 15.95 10.66
C GLN A 19 17.97 15.08 9.79
N PHE A 20 18.16 13.80 10.15
CA PHE A 20 19.21 12.95 9.59
C PHE A 20 18.70 11.66 8.92
N GLY A 21 17.41 11.34 9.07
CA GLY A 21 16.85 10.06 8.64
C GLY A 21 16.78 9.86 7.13
N GLY A 22 16.94 10.92 6.34
CA GLY A 22 16.87 10.90 4.88
C GLY A 22 15.47 10.58 4.36
N ASN A 23 14.92 11.44 3.51
CA ASN A 23 13.59 11.20 2.93
C ASN A 23 13.57 9.86 2.16
N GLY A 24 12.73 8.93 2.62
CA GLY A 24 12.56 7.60 2.06
C GLY A 24 13.46 6.50 2.64
N ARG A 25 14.43 6.81 3.53
CA ARG A 25 15.27 5.76 4.14
C ARG A 25 14.73 5.26 5.47
N ARG A 26 14.41 6.15 6.40
CA ARG A 26 13.79 5.79 7.70
C ARG A 26 12.57 6.66 8.05
N TYR A 27 12.22 7.57 7.16
CA TYR A 27 11.26 8.65 7.37
C TYR A 27 10.70 9.13 6.04
N ILE A 28 9.39 9.39 6.00
CA ILE A 28 8.70 10.04 4.90
C ILE A 28 7.81 11.14 5.49
N PRO A 29 8.00 12.42 5.11
CA PRO A 29 7.11 13.49 5.51
C PRO A 29 5.76 13.33 4.80
N LEU A 30 4.67 13.54 5.53
CA LEU A 30 3.32 13.53 4.98
C LEU A 30 2.76 14.95 4.95
N ARG A 31 1.84 15.22 4.02
CA ARG A 31 1.21 16.55 3.91
C ARG A 31 0.26 16.85 5.07
N TYR A 32 -0.41 15.81 5.57
CA TYR A 32 -1.32 15.80 6.72
C TYR A 32 -1.66 14.35 7.08
N GLY A 33 -2.27 14.15 8.25
CA GLY A 33 -2.79 12.88 8.75
C GLY A 33 -4.06 12.43 8.02
N THR A 34 -5.08 12.01 8.76
CA THR A 34 -6.35 11.55 8.15
C THR A 34 -7.08 12.68 7.41
N ASN A 35 -7.02 13.90 7.93
CA ASN A 35 -7.71 15.07 7.38
C ASN A 35 -6.75 16.27 7.21
N PRO A 36 -7.04 17.22 6.30
CA PRO A 36 -6.14 18.35 6.02
C PRO A 36 -5.78 19.23 7.23
N HIS A 37 -6.65 19.34 8.23
CA HIS A 37 -6.38 20.14 9.43
C HIS A 37 -5.39 19.46 10.40
N GLN A 38 -5.10 18.17 10.20
CA GLN A 38 -4.16 17.38 11.00
C GLN A 38 -2.77 17.41 10.34
N ALA A 39 -2.25 18.61 10.07
CA ALA A 39 -1.02 18.80 9.31
C ALA A 39 0.25 18.70 10.19
N GLU A 40 0.14 19.06 11.46
CA GLU A 40 1.27 19.05 12.39
C GLU A 40 1.76 17.62 12.63
N ASP A 41 3.07 17.43 12.50
CA ASP A 41 3.78 16.17 12.77
C ASP A 41 3.26 14.93 12.03
N ALA A 42 2.63 15.12 10.86
CA ALA A 42 2.22 14.01 10.01
C ALA A 42 3.44 13.38 9.33
N GLU A 43 3.85 12.21 9.82
CA GLU A 43 5.01 11.47 9.32
C GLU A 43 4.77 9.97 9.28
N PHE A 44 5.50 9.28 8.40
CA PHE A 44 5.59 7.83 8.39
C PHE A 44 7.06 7.42 8.56
N PHE A 45 7.35 6.56 9.54
CA PHE A 45 8.73 6.22 9.87
C PHE A 45 8.91 4.79 10.37
N SER A 46 10.17 4.34 10.40
CA SER A 46 10.59 3.06 10.97
C SER A 46 11.55 3.29 12.13
N VAL A 47 11.34 2.56 13.24
CA VAL A 47 12.14 2.69 14.47
C VAL A 47 13.43 1.89 14.40
N GLN A 48 13.42 0.69 13.79
CA GLN A 48 14.51 -0.28 13.92
C GLN A 48 15.22 -0.61 12.61
N ALA A 49 14.60 -0.32 11.46
CA ALA A 49 15.13 -0.68 10.16
C ALA A 49 15.01 0.48 9.17
N ASP A 50 15.54 0.26 7.96
CA ASP A 50 15.14 1.05 6.81
C ASP A 50 13.65 0.80 6.51
N MET A 51 13.01 1.76 5.84
CA MET A 51 11.60 1.65 5.46
C MET A 51 11.40 0.45 4.53
N PRO A 52 10.36 -0.38 4.74
CA PRO A 52 10.02 -1.46 3.82
C PRO A 52 9.42 -0.95 2.50
N ILE A 53 9.23 0.36 2.36
CA ILE A 53 8.70 1.02 1.18
C ILE A 53 9.68 2.07 0.66
N LYS A 54 9.75 2.19 -0.67
CA LYS A 54 10.49 3.24 -1.36
C LYS A 54 9.55 3.96 -2.32
N VAL A 55 9.45 5.29 -2.19
CA VAL A 55 8.67 6.10 -3.12
C VAL A 55 9.46 6.26 -4.42
N LEU A 56 8.92 5.72 -5.52
CA LEU A 56 9.52 5.83 -6.84
C LEU A 56 9.00 7.04 -7.63
N ASN A 57 7.75 7.45 -7.37
CA ASN A 57 7.12 8.59 -8.02
C ASN A 57 6.03 9.20 -7.11
N GLY A 58 5.85 10.51 -7.19
CA GLY A 58 4.85 11.25 -6.40
C GLY A 58 5.17 11.35 -4.91
N ALA A 59 4.14 11.64 -4.10
CA ALA A 59 4.25 11.74 -2.65
C ALA A 59 2.98 11.14 -2.00
N PRO A 60 3.08 9.99 -1.31
CA PRO A 60 1.92 9.34 -0.70
C PRO A 60 1.38 10.14 0.49
N GLY A 61 0.06 10.21 0.63
CA GLY A 61 -0.60 10.72 1.84
C GLY A 61 -0.78 9.64 2.90
N TYR A 62 -1.20 10.05 4.10
CA TYR A 62 -1.44 9.15 5.24
C TYR A 62 -2.37 7.97 4.89
N ILE A 63 -3.52 8.27 4.28
CA ILE A 63 -4.49 7.23 3.87
C ILE A 63 -3.90 6.31 2.79
N ASN A 64 -3.07 6.83 1.87
CA ASN A 64 -2.44 6.00 0.84
C ASN A 64 -1.46 4.99 1.45
N ILE A 65 -0.74 5.36 2.50
CA ILE A 65 0.12 4.43 3.23
C ILE A 65 -0.72 3.32 3.88
N LEU A 66 -1.84 3.68 4.53
CA LEU A 66 -2.74 2.70 5.14
C LEU A 66 -3.34 1.73 4.11
N ASP A 67 -3.85 2.26 2.99
CA ASP A 67 -4.35 1.43 1.88
C ASP A 67 -3.25 0.51 1.32
N GLY A 68 -2.06 1.07 1.08
CA GLY A 68 -0.93 0.33 0.51
C GLY A 68 -0.43 -0.81 1.39
N LEU A 69 -0.27 -0.58 2.70
CA LEU A 69 0.21 -1.60 3.64
C LEU A 69 -0.79 -2.73 3.84
N ASN A 70 -2.10 -2.44 3.87
CA ASN A 70 -3.13 -3.47 3.98
C ASN A 70 -3.30 -4.24 2.66
N ALA A 71 -3.29 -3.54 1.51
CA ALA A 71 -3.37 -4.16 0.20
C ALA A 71 -2.20 -5.11 -0.05
N TRP A 72 -0.98 -4.71 0.34
CA TRP A 72 0.22 -5.54 0.18
C TRP A 72 0.12 -6.87 0.93
N GLN A 73 -0.28 -6.83 2.20
CA GLN A 73 -0.44 -8.05 3.01
C GLN A 73 -1.48 -8.99 2.39
N LEU A 74 -2.64 -8.44 2.00
CA LEU A 74 -3.71 -9.22 1.37
C LEU A 74 -3.24 -9.94 0.10
N VAL A 75 -2.57 -9.24 -0.82
CA VAL A 75 -2.12 -9.88 -2.07
C VAL A 75 -0.95 -10.82 -1.86
N SER A 76 -0.09 -10.55 -0.86
CA SER A 76 1.02 -11.44 -0.52
C SER A 76 0.50 -12.78 0.01
N GLU A 77 -0.43 -12.74 0.96
CA GLU A 77 -1.04 -13.96 1.51
C GLU A 77 -1.87 -14.71 0.46
N LEU A 78 -2.60 -14.02 -0.41
CA LEU A 78 -3.32 -14.66 -1.52
C LEU A 78 -2.36 -15.34 -2.50
N ALA A 79 -1.25 -14.68 -2.86
CA ALA A 79 -0.27 -15.25 -3.75
C ALA A 79 0.40 -16.49 -3.14
N ASP A 80 0.80 -16.42 -1.87
CA ASP A 80 1.42 -17.54 -1.15
C ASP A 80 0.45 -18.72 -0.99
N ALA A 81 -0.81 -18.46 -0.66
CA ALA A 81 -1.81 -19.50 -0.43
C ALA A 81 -2.27 -20.20 -1.71
N THR A 82 -2.24 -19.52 -2.86
CA THR A 82 -2.80 -20.04 -4.12
C THR A 82 -1.75 -20.39 -5.17
N GLY A 83 -0.53 -19.87 -5.05
CA GLY A 83 0.50 -19.96 -6.08
C GLY A 83 0.16 -19.18 -7.36
N LEU A 84 -0.83 -18.30 -7.32
CA LEU A 84 -1.30 -17.52 -8.47
C LEU A 84 -0.97 -16.03 -8.31
N PRO A 85 -0.81 -15.27 -9.41
CA PRO A 85 -0.76 -13.82 -9.35
C PRO A 85 -2.02 -13.26 -8.69
N ALA A 86 -1.87 -12.35 -7.72
CA ALA A 86 -2.98 -11.75 -6.98
C ALA A 86 -2.97 -10.23 -7.09
N ALA A 87 -4.16 -9.61 -7.00
CA ALA A 87 -4.32 -8.17 -6.99
C ALA A 87 -5.49 -7.76 -6.08
N ALA A 88 -5.44 -6.52 -5.60
CA ALA A 88 -6.49 -5.92 -4.80
C ALA A 88 -6.71 -4.45 -5.16
N SER A 89 -7.96 -4.00 -5.06
CA SER A 89 -8.39 -2.62 -5.19
C SER A 89 -8.87 -2.16 -3.82
N PHE A 90 -8.22 -1.16 -3.23
CA PHE A 90 -8.53 -0.66 -1.90
C PHE A 90 -9.19 0.72 -1.95
N LYS A 91 -10.12 0.94 -1.02
CA LYS A 91 -10.75 2.24 -0.79
C LYS A 91 -11.11 2.36 0.69
N HIS A 92 -10.71 3.46 1.31
CA HIS A 92 -10.99 3.72 2.74
C HIS A 92 -10.53 2.58 3.65
N VAL A 93 -9.31 2.08 3.43
CA VAL A 93 -8.65 1.04 4.24
C VAL A 93 -9.38 -0.30 4.21
N SER A 94 -10.21 -0.53 3.19
CA SER A 94 -10.91 -1.79 2.96
C SER A 94 -10.78 -2.21 1.49
N PRO A 95 -10.74 -3.52 1.19
CA PRO A 95 -10.77 -3.98 -0.19
C PRO A 95 -12.15 -3.69 -0.79
N ALA A 96 -12.18 -2.87 -1.85
CA ALA A 96 -13.33 -2.79 -2.74
C ALA A 96 -13.45 -4.08 -3.59
N GLY A 97 -12.31 -4.71 -3.90
CA GLY A 97 -12.26 -6.03 -4.52
C GLY A 97 -10.86 -6.64 -4.43
N ALA A 98 -10.77 -7.97 -4.50
CA ALA A 98 -9.53 -8.71 -4.54
C ALA A 98 -9.72 -10.01 -5.34
N ALA A 99 -8.69 -10.42 -6.08
CA ALA A 99 -8.78 -11.60 -6.93
C ALA A 99 -7.40 -12.21 -7.24
N VAL A 100 -7.43 -13.49 -7.61
CA VAL A 100 -6.31 -14.19 -8.26
C VAL A 100 -6.47 -14.18 -9.78
N GLY A 101 -5.38 -14.37 -10.48
CA GLY A 101 -5.23 -14.11 -11.92
C GLY A 101 -5.85 -15.14 -12.87
N ILE A 102 -6.98 -15.75 -12.55
CA ILE A 102 -7.63 -16.73 -13.45
C ILE A 102 -8.02 -16.06 -14.78
N PRO A 103 -7.73 -16.69 -15.94
CA PRO A 103 -8.11 -16.17 -17.25
C PRO A 103 -9.57 -15.72 -17.31
N LEU A 104 -9.82 -14.61 -17.99
CA LEU A 104 -11.16 -14.04 -18.17
C LEU A 104 -11.79 -14.65 -19.43
N ASN A 105 -13.04 -15.07 -19.32
CA ASN A 105 -13.87 -15.32 -20.51
C ASN A 105 -14.39 -14.00 -21.10
N ASP A 106 -15.01 -14.05 -22.28
CA ASP A 106 -15.45 -12.84 -23.00
C ASP A 106 -16.48 -12.01 -22.22
N ALA A 107 -17.40 -12.66 -21.50
CA ALA A 107 -18.40 -11.98 -20.70
C ALA A 107 -17.78 -11.30 -19.46
N GLU A 108 -16.82 -11.97 -18.81
CA GLU A 108 -16.09 -11.39 -17.67
C GLU A 108 -15.20 -10.22 -18.10
N ALA A 109 -14.52 -10.34 -19.24
CA ALA A 109 -13.72 -9.26 -19.80
C ALA A 109 -14.58 -8.05 -20.17
N GLN A 110 -15.78 -8.27 -20.73
CA GLN A 110 -16.75 -7.21 -20.98
C GLN A 110 -17.23 -6.56 -19.68
N CYS A 111 -17.56 -7.36 -18.66
CA CYS A 111 -18.01 -6.86 -17.36
C CYS A 111 -16.92 -6.06 -16.63
N CYS A 112 -15.65 -6.45 -16.77
CA CYS A 112 -14.50 -5.75 -16.19
C CYS A 112 -14.01 -4.58 -17.06
N PHE A 113 -14.68 -4.27 -18.18
CA PHE A 113 -14.31 -3.20 -19.12
C PHE A 113 -12.89 -3.34 -19.69
N VAL A 114 -12.48 -4.57 -20.02
CA VAL A 114 -11.15 -4.91 -20.58
C VAL A 114 -11.24 -5.81 -21.82
N ASN A 115 -12.41 -5.88 -22.46
CA ASN A 115 -12.65 -6.72 -23.64
C ASN A 115 -11.87 -6.26 -24.89
N ASP A 116 -11.38 -5.03 -24.89
CA ASP A 116 -10.51 -4.43 -25.92
C ASP A 116 -9.01 -4.72 -25.68
N LEU A 117 -8.64 -5.25 -24.52
CA LEU A 117 -7.25 -5.54 -24.17
C LEU A 117 -6.83 -6.97 -24.55
N PRO A 118 -5.57 -7.18 -24.98
CA PRO A 118 -5.07 -8.51 -25.35
C PRO A 118 -4.68 -9.33 -24.11
N LEU A 119 -5.67 -9.74 -23.31
CA LEU A 119 -5.45 -10.59 -22.13
C LEU A 119 -5.30 -12.06 -22.51
N ASP A 120 -4.40 -12.76 -21.82
CA ASP A 120 -4.23 -14.20 -21.99
C ASP A 120 -5.47 -14.95 -21.50
N LYS A 121 -6.07 -15.75 -22.39
CA LYS A 121 -7.28 -16.54 -22.11
C LYS A 121 -6.99 -17.96 -21.61
N LYS A 122 -5.73 -18.35 -21.51
CA LYS A 122 -5.28 -19.71 -21.17
C LYS A 122 -4.49 -19.75 -19.88
N PHE A 123 -3.62 -18.77 -19.66
CA PHE A 123 -2.70 -18.77 -18.52
C PHE A 123 -3.03 -17.69 -17.50
N PRO A 124 -2.83 -17.97 -16.19
CA PRO A 124 -3.05 -16.97 -15.17
C PRO A 124 -2.17 -15.72 -15.37
N SER A 125 -2.71 -14.54 -15.11
CA SER A 125 -1.98 -13.29 -15.26
C SER A 125 -2.34 -12.26 -14.19
N LEU A 126 -1.37 -11.41 -13.84
CA LEU A 126 -1.60 -10.27 -12.92
C LEU A 126 -2.62 -9.28 -13.49
N ALA A 127 -2.64 -9.11 -14.82
CA ALA A 127 -3.62 -8.25 -15.48
C ALA A 127 -5.06 -8.75 -15.28
N ALA A 128 -5.29 -10.06 -15.41
CA ALA A 128 -6.60 -10.65 -15.12
C ALA A 128 -6.97 -10.52 -13.64
N ALA A 129 -6.00 -10.68 -12.72
CA ALA A 129 -6.22 -10.49 -11.29
C ALA A 129 -6.71 -9.06 -10.99
N TYR A 130 -6.04 -8.05 -11.56
CA TYR A 130 -6.40 -6.65 -11.34
C TYR A 130 -7.73 -6.27 -12.01
N ALA A 131 -7.98 -6.75 -13.23
CA ALA A 131 -9.26 -6.54 -13.91
C ALA A 131 -10.44 -7.05 -13.06
N ARG A 132 -10.31 -8.25 -12.48
CA ARG A 132 -11.31 -8.79 -11.54
C ARG A 132 -11.39 -7.97 -10.26
N ALA A 133 -10.26 -7.66 -9.61
CA ALA A 133 -10.25 -6.91 -8.36
C ALA A 133 -10.87 -5.51 -8.47
N ARG A 134 -10.84 -4.91 -9.66
CA ARG A 134 -11.44 -3.59 -9.94
C ARG A 134 -12.86 -3.66 -10.51
N GLY A 135 -13.19 -4.74 -11.22
CA GLY A 135 -14.48 -4.93 -11.89
C GLY A 135 -15.59 -5.52 -11.03
N MET A 136 -15.30 -5.89 -9.77
CA MET A 136 -16.32 -6.25 -8.78
C MET A 136 -17.09 -5.03 -8.26
#